data_AF-A0A931N5X3-F1
#
_entry.id   AF-A0A931N5X3-F1
#
_cell.length_a   1.000
_cell.length_b   1.000
_cell.length_c   1.000
_cell.angle_alpha   90.00
_cell.angle_beta   90.00
_cell.angle_gamma   90.00
#
_symmetry.space_group_name_H-M   'P 1'
#
loop_
_entity.id
_entity.type
_entity.pdbx_description
1 polymer ?
#
loop_
_entity_poly.entity_id
_entity_poly.type
_entity_poly.pdbx_seq_one_letter_code
_entity_poly.pdbx_strand_id
1 'polypeptide(L)'
;MTSAGSDTVTSSSAASDSVATKSALDPTASDSAASNAGATSPAASNSAVSWWRAMVERRPVSVRLVGALVAGMLLFGSFPPRPYWFLAPLGIAVLTLVLRGGDRLRGGFGYGMVAGLGFFLPLLPWTGIYVGPLPWIALSTACAVFIGLFGVLARLVGRLPGWPVWIALAWVTGEWLRSSVPFGGFPWGRVAFGQADGWYLSHAVLGGPVLIGFTVALTGTAGAALVERLAVRGVWRTGRAVLVAAALTLVALPVSGVLLRAALPEPGAGESMIRVAAIQGSVPRLGLEFNAQRRAVLDNHVRRTEELARAVAEGRVERPDVVIWPENSSDIDPLRNADAAALITEASQRVGAPILVGAVLVNGDRTTTNSVIVWDGAAGPGDRHDKKIIQPFGEYLPMRGFFRLFSDYADKAGYFVPGDGDGTVRAAGVDIGVATCYEVAFDRAFRDSMAAGAQLLTVPTNNATFGDSEMTYQQLAMSRVRAVEHGRALVVAATTGVSAIITADGAVRQQTPQFVPAALVAELPLRHDTTVATRIGQAPEVVSVMLTGAALVFALSRRWRRRRDRAGAAEFTPEATTAGPR
;
A
#
# COMPACT_ATOMS: atom_id res chain seq x y z
N MET A 1 -52.41 -4.16 -43.60
CA MET A 1 -53.28 -5.17 -42.93
C MET A 1 -53.08 -4.99 -41.44
N THR A 2 -53.86 -4.10 -40.78
CA THR A 2 -55.07 -4.40 -39.97
C THR A 2 -54.74 -5.21 -38.71
N SER A 3 -54.63 -4.58 -37.53
CA SER A 3 -55.67 -4.42 -36.45
C SER A 3 -55.89 -5.73 -35.67
N ALA A 4 -56.17 -5.84 -34.36
CA ALA A 4 -56.48 -4.97 -33.22
C ALA A 4 -56.64 -5.89 -31.96
N GLY A 5 -56.77 -5.29 -30.76
CA GLY A 5 -57.46 -5.85 -29.56
C GLY A 5 -56.56 -6.51 -28.51
N SER A 6 -56.22 -5.84 -27.40
CA SER A 6 -56.94 -5.70 -26.09
C SER A 6 -56.69 -6.94 -25.19
N ASP A 7 -56.32 -6.85 -23.91
CA ASP A 7 -56.94 -6.15 -22.77
C ASP A 7 -56.00 -6.18 -21.52
N THR A 8 -55.72 -5.02 -20.88
CA THR A 8 -56.11 -4.55 -19.51
C THR A 8 -55.59 -5.38 -18.30
N VAL A 9 -55.15 -4.88 -17.13
CA VAL A 9 -55.30 -3.63 -16.33
C VAL A 9 -54.24 -3.68 -15.18
N THR A 10 -53.35 -2.68 -14.98
CA THR A 10 -53.34 -1.57 -13.97
C THR A 10 -53.50 -1.99 -12.48
N SER A 11 -52.78 -1.43 -11.50
CA SER A 11 -52.61 0.01 -11.23
C SER A 11 -51.43 0.34 -10.28
N SER A 12 -50.89 1.56 -10.45
CA SER A 12 -49.89 2.22 -9.63
C SER A 12 -50.40 3.57 -9.12
N SER A 13 -49.84 4.04 -8.00
CA SER A 13 -49.64 5.46 -7.65
C SER A 13 -50.91 6.31 -7.44
N ALA A 14 -50.91 7.51 -6.88
CA ALA A 14 -50.09 8.22 -5.92
C ALA A 14 -50.97 9.43 -5.49
N ALA A 15 -50.63 9.98 -4.33
CA ALA A 15 -50.73 11.39 -3.92
C ALA A 15 -51.92 12.27 -4.38
N SER A 16 -52.58 12.91 -3.42
CA SER A 16 -52.72 14.38 -3.43
C SER A 16 -53.25 14.92 -2.10
N ASP A 17 -52.84 16.15 -1.86
CA ASP A 17 -52.92 16.96 -0.66
C ASP A 17 -54.26 17.70 -0.46
N SER A 18 -54.55 17.96 0.83
CA SER A 18 -54.96 19.26 1.41
C SER A 18 -56.43 19.72 1.56
N VAL A 19 -56.64 20.31 2.76
CA VAL A 19 -57.45 21.50 3.15
C VAL A 19 -58.80 21.31 3.90
N ALA A 20 -58.89 22.06 5.01
CA ALA A 20 -60.05 22.72 5.68
C ALA A 20 -60.73 22.12 6.95
N THR A 21 -60.30 22.65 8.11
CA THR A 21 -61.04 23.39 9.19
C THR A 21 -62.46 23.02 9.66
N LYS A 22 -62.61 22.90 11.00
CA LYS A 22 -63.66 23.47 11.92
C LYS A 22 -63.36 22.99 13.36
N SER A 23 -62.97 23.81 14.35
CA SER A 23 -63.67 24.79 15.21
C SER A 23 -64.67 24.25 16.25
N ALA A 24 -64.31 24.49 17.53
CA ALA A 24 -65.09 24.80 18.75
C ALA A 24 -65.84 23.70 19.53
N LEU A 25 -65.50 23.57 20.83
CA LEU A 25 -66.38 23.80 22.01
C LEU A 25 -65.61 23.65 23.34
N ASP A 26 -65.91 24.56 24.28
CA ASP A 26 -65.43 24.76 25.66
C ASP A 26 -66.59 24.36 26.64
N PRO A 27 -66.57 24.55 27.99
CA PRO A 27 -65.62 24.23 29.08
C PRO A 27 -66.32 23.45 30.25
N THR A 28 -65.59 23.09 31.34
CA THR A 28 -65.95 23.27 32.79
C THR A 28 -65.35 22.22 33.77
N ALA A 29 -64.85 22.76 34.90
CA ALA A 29 -64.70 22.20 36.27
C ALA A 29 -63.72 21.03 36.51
N SER A 30 -62.95 20.93 37.60
CA SER A 30 -62.58 21.77 38.75
C SER A 30 -61.57 20.95 39.58
N ASP A 31 -60.62 21.64 40.23
CA ASP A 31 -59.88 21.24 41.44
C ASP A 31 -58.99 19.97 41.46
N SER A 32 -57.67 20.20 41.49
CA SER A 32 -56.93 20.11 42.76
C SER A 32 -55.48 20.56 42.57
N ALA A 33 -55.09 21.51 43.42
CA ALA A 33 -53.74 22.03 43.52
C ALA A 33 -52.81 21.01 44.15
N ALA A 34 -51.68 20.73 43.50
CA ALA A 34 -50.46 20.25 44.16
C ALA A 34 -49.23 20.65 43.33
N SER A 35 -48.51 21.65 43.84
CA SER A 35 -47.05 21.82 43.78
C SER A 35 -46.26 21.11 42.66
N ASN A 36 -45.72 21.87 41.71
CA ASN A 36 -44.27 22.07 41.60
C ASN A 36 -43.94 22.92 40.37
N ALA A 37 -43.43 24.12 40.65
CA ALA A 37 -42.67 24.89 39.70
C ALA A 37 -41.27 24.27 39.52
N GLY A 38 -40.87 24.08 38.27
CA GLY A 38 -39.47 24.18 37.85
C GLY A 38 -38.57 22.98 38.09
N ALA A 39 -38.47 22.10 37.09
CA ALA A 39 -37.20 21.51 36.66
C ALA A 39 -37.40 20.78 35.31
N THR A 40 -37.28 21.49 34.20
CA THR A 40 -36.98 20.86 32.92
C THR A 40 -35.59 20.23 33.02
N SER A 41 -35.55 18.91 33.19
CA SER A 41 -34.32 18.13 33.25
C SER A 41 -33.68 18.07 31.85
N PRO A 42 -32.46 18.59 31.61
CA PRO A 42 -31.73 18.35 30.37
C PRO A 42 -30.95 17.03 30.52
N ALA A 43 -31.66 15.91 30.60
CA ALA A 43 -31.05 14.61 30.89
C ALA A 43 -31.34 13.57 29.79
N ALA A 44 -31.17 13.94 28.52
CA ALA A 44 -31.32 12.99 27.41
C ALA A 44 -30.22 13.04 26.33
N SER A 45 -29.21 13.93 26.41
CA SER A 45 -28.19 14.07 25.35
C SER A 45 -26.80 13.48 25.65
N ASN A 46 -26.62 12.72 26.72
CA ASN A 46 -25.29 12.31 27.21
C ASN A 46 -25.01 10.78 27.27
N SER A 47 -25.84 9.93 26.64
CA SER A 47 -25.68 8.46 26.72
C SER A 47 -24.47 7.92 25.93
N ALA A 48 -24.25 8.38 24.70
CA ALA A 48 -23.14 7.89 23.87
C ALA A 48 -21.77 8.28 24.46
N VAL A 49 -21.63 9.52 24.93
CA VAL A 49 -20.36 10.05 25.48
C VAL A 49 -20.03 9.45 26.85
N SER A 50 -21.03 9.09 27.65
CA SER A 50 -20.83 8.42 28.94
C SER A 50 -20.47 6.94 28.81
N TRP A 51 -21.03 6.22 27.84
CA TRP A 51 -20.60 4.86 27.49
C TRP A 51 -19.13 4.81 27.06
N TRP A 52 -18.70 5.75 26.22
CA TRP A 52 -17.30 5.87 25.80
C TRP A 52 -16.33 6.17 26.95
N ARG A 53 -16.71 6.98 27.95
CA ARG A 53 -15.88 7.24 29.15
C ARG A 53 -15.67 6.01 30.02
N ALA A 54 -16.75 5.29 30.32
CA ALA A 54 -16.68 4.01 31.03
C ALA A 54 -15.79 3.02 30.26
N MET A 55 -15.87 3.05 28.93
CA MET A 55 -14.99 2.29 28.05
C MET A 55 -13.56 2.84 28.00
N VAL A 56 -13.17 4.05 28.41
CA VAL A 56 -11.78 4.56 28.27
C VAL A 56 -10.99 4.46 29.58
N GLU A 57 -11.58 4.77 30.73
CA GLU A 57 -10.89 4.83 32.02
C GLU A 57 -10.64 3.47 32.69
N ARG A 58 -11.42 2.43 32.31
CA ARG A 58 -11.31 1.07 32.90
C ARG A 58 -11.30 -0.03 31.84
N ARG A 59 -10.64 0.15 30.69
CA ARG A 59 -10.64 -0.90 29.66
C ARG A 59 -10.10 -2.22 30.21
N PRO A 60 -10.92 -3.27 30.33
CA PRO A 60 -10.38 -4.59 30.55
C PRO A 60 -9.45 -4.92 29.36
N VAL A 61 -8.43 -5.73 29.62
CA VAL A 61 -7.44 -6.12 28.60
C VAL A 61 -8.13 -6.65 27.33
N SER A 62 -9.26 -7.35 27.48
CA SER A 62 -10.10 -7.85 26.39
C SER A 62 -10.58 -6.77 25.42
N VAL A 63 -11.13 -5.65 25.91
CA VAL A 63 -11.61 -4.55 25.04
C VAL A 63 -10.47 -3.92 24.24
N ARG A 64 -9.26 -3.85 24.82
CA ARG A 64 -8.07 -3.37 24.10
C ARG A 64 -7.57 -4.36 23.06
N LEU A 65 -7.63 -5.66 23.36
CA LEU A 65 -7.31 -6.71 22.39
C LEU A 65 -8.27 -6.68 21.21
N VAL A 66 -9.58 -6.58 21.46
CA VAL A 66 -10.59 -6.42 20.40
C VAL A 66 -10.35 -5.15 19.60
N GLY A 67 -10.10 -4.01 20.25
CA GLY A 67 -9.79 -2.76 19.56
C GLY A 67 -8.53 -2.85 18.70
N ALA A 68 -7.47 -3.53 19.17
CA ALA A 68 -6.26 -3.77 18.39
C ALA A 68 -6.53 -4.65 17.16
N LEU A 69 -7.28 -5.75 17.34
CA LEU A 69 -7.67 -6.62 16.23
C LEU A 69 -8.50 -5.86 15.19
N VAL A 70 -9.51 -5.10 15.63
CA VAL A 70 -10.33 -4.25 14.76
C VAL A 70 -9.46 -3.25 13.99
N ALA A 71 -8.49 -2.61 14.64
CA ALA A 71 -7.56 -1.72 13.96
C ALA A 71 -6.77 -2.43 12.84
N GLY A 72 -6.28 -3.65 13.11
CA GLY A 72 -5.62 -4.48 12.10
C GLY A 72 -6.52 -4.83 10.92
N MET A 73 -7.77 -5.23 11.20
CA MET A 73 -8.76 -5.55 10.17
C MET A 73 -9.18 -4.33 9.33
N LEU A 74 -9.25 -3.14 9.95
CA LEU A 74 -9.50 -1.89 9.23
C LEU A 74 -8.34 -1.52 8.30
N LEU A 75 -7.09 -1.72 8.76
CA LEU A 75 -5.92 -1.58 7.89
C LEU A 75 -6.00 -2.57 6.73
N PHE A 76 -6.28 -3.85 6.97
CA PHE A 76 -6.46 -4.84 5.90
C PHE A 76 -7.55 -4.43 4.90
N GLY A 77 -8.71 -4.00 5.40
CA GLY A 77 -9.83 -3.56 4.58
C GLY A 77 -9.52 -2.37 3.67
N SER A 78 -8.46 -1.61 3.98
CA SER A 78 -7.98 -0.49 3.16
C SER A 78 -7.09 -0.88 1.98
N PHE A 79 -6.72 -2.17 1.85
CA PHE A 79 -5.83 -2.63 0.78
C PHE A 79 -6.59 -3.19 -0.44
N PRO A 80 -6.00 -3.03 -1.64
CA PRO A 80 -6.51 -3.65 -2.86
C PRO A 80 -6.80 -5.15 -2.70
N PRO A 81 -7.82 -5.67 -3.41
CA PRO A 81 -8.64 -5.01 -4.44
C PRO A 81 -9.77 -4.11 -3.88
N ARG A 82 -9.82 -3.90 -2.57
CA ARG A 82 -10.91 -3.16 -1.92
C ARG A 82 -10.70 -1.64 -2.09
N PRO A 83 -11.76 -0.86 -2.37
CA PRO A 83 -11.66 0.59 -2.59
C PRO A 83 -11.68 1.41 -1.27
N TYR A 84 -11.65 0.77 -0.10
CA TYR A 84 -11.93 1.41 1.19
C TYR A 84 -10.68 2.06 1.82
N TRP A 85 -9.97 2.88 1.04
CA TRP A 85 -8.74 3.57 1.46
C TRP A 85 -8.91 4.38 2.76
N PHE A 86 -10.11 4.88 3.04
CA PHE A 86 -10.46 5.66 4.23
C PHE A 86 -10.46 4.83 5.53
N LEU A 87 -10.42 3.49 5.45
CA LEU A 87 -10.29 2.65 6.64
C LEU A 87 -8.88 2.69 7.24
N ALA A 88 -7.85 3.04 6.46
CA ALA A 88 -6.48 3.15 6.96
C ALA A 88 -6.34 4.20 8.08
N PRO A 89 -6.74 5.48 7.90
CA PRO A 89 -6.66 6.47 8.98
C PRO A 89 -7.56 6.09 10.17
N LEU A 90 -8.71 5.44 9.94
CA LEU A 90 -9.59 4.95 11.00
C LEU A 90 -8.92 3.84 11.83
N GLY A 91 -8.27 2.87 11.17
CA GLY A 91 -7.51 1.81 11.82
C GLY A 91 -6.38 2.37 12.69
N ILE A 92 -5.62 3.33 12.16
CA ILE A 92 -4.57 4.02 12.91
C ILE A 92 -5.15 4.80 14.10
N ALA A 93 -6.31 5.45 13.95
CA ALA A 93 -6.98 6.14 15.06
C ALA A 93 -7.36 5.17 16.19
N VAL A 94 -7.99 4.04 15.85
CA VAL A 94 -8.38 3.01 16.82
C VAL A 94 -7.15 2.44 17.52
N LEU A 95 -6.10 2.07 16.78
CA LEU A 95 -4.86 1.55 17.34
C LEU A 95 -4.20 2.57 18.28
N THR A 96 -4.17 3.84 17.87
CA THR A 96 -3.62 4.93 18.67
C THR A 96 -4.36 5.07 20.01
N LEU A 97 -5.70 5.06 20.00
CA LEU A 97 -6.51 5.10 21.23
C LEU A 97 -6.23 3.91 22.15
N VAL A 98 -6.08 2.70 21.59
CA VAL A 98 -5.72 1.49 22.35
C VAL A 98 -4.34 1.62 22.99
N LEU A 99 -3.37 2.12 22.24
CA LEU A 99 -1.98 2.28 22.70
C LEU A 99 -1.87 3.35 23.77
N ARG A 100 -2.61 4.47 23.63
CA ARG A 100 -2.60 5.59 24.58
C ARG A 100 -3.32 5.32 25.89
N GLY A 101 -4.28 4.39 25.91
CA GLY A 101 -5.00 4.04 27.13
C GLY A 101 -4.13 3.41 28.25
N GLY A 102 -2.88 3.02 28.01
CA GLY A 102 -2.06 2.34 29.02
C GLY A 102 -0.57 2.73 29.02
N ASP A 103 0.09 2.51 30.15
CA ASP A 103 1.45 2.99 30.36
C ASP A 103 2.58 1.98 30.13
N ARG A 104 2.28 0.67 30.15
CA ARG A 104 3.29 -0.41 30.16
C ARG A 104 3.85 -0.69 28.77
N LEU A 105 5.16 -0.66 28.54
CA LEU A 105 5.72 -0.90 27.19
C LEU A 105 5.37 -2.28 26.61
N ARG A 106 5.39 -3.34 27.43
CA ARG A 106 4.97 -4.69 27.03
C ARG A 106 3.53 -4.74 26.49
N GLY A 107 2.63 -3.93 27.04
CA GLY A 107 1.28 -3.84 26.51
C GLY A 107 1.22 -3.08 25.18
N GLY A 108 2.12 -2.12 24.94
CA GLY A 108 2.23 -1.44 23.64
C GLY A 108 2.66 -2.43 22.57
N PHE A 109 3.68 -3.22 22.87
CA PHE A 109 4.10 -4.33 22.02
C PHE A 109 2.99 -5.34 21.76
N GLY A 110 2.35 -5.86 22.82
CA GLY A 110 1.31 -6.87 22.69
C GLY A 110 0.09 -6.41 21.87
N TYR A 111 -0.41 -5.20 22.11
CA TYR A 111 -1.52 -4.67 21.30
C TYR A 111 -1.11 -4.37 19.86
N GLY A 112 0.11 -3.83 19.65
CA GLY A 112 0.66 -3.67 18.31
C GLY A 112 0.80 -5.01 17.58
N MET A 113 1.22 -6.06 18.27
CA MET A 113 1.32 -7.41 17.71
C MET A 113 -0.04 -7.96 17.28
N VAL A 114 -1.08 -7.80 18.09
CA VAL A 114 -2.44 -8.23 17.75
C VAL A 114 -3.00 -7.47 16.56
N ALA A 115 -2.77 -6.15 16.50
CA ALA A 115 -3.14 -5.35 15.33
C ALA A 115 -2.37 -5.76 14.09
N GLY A 116 -1.06 -6.02 14.22
CA GLY A 116 -0.21 -6.51 13.15
C GLY A 116 -0.68 -7.87 12.61
N LEU A 117 -1.05 -8.81 13.48
CA LEU A 117 -1.59 -10.11 13.06
C LEU A 117 -2.94 -9.96 12.37
N GLY A 118 -3.83 -9.14 12.92
CA GLY A 118 -5.12 -8.81 12.29
C GLY A 118 -4.98 -8.13 10.93
N PHE A 119 -3.84 -7.49 10.66
CA PHE A 119 -3.54 -6.86 9.38
C PHE A 119 -2.86 -7.83 8.40
N PHE A 120 -1.73 -8.43 8.79
CA PHE A 120 -0.87 -9.16 7.87
C PHE A 120 -1.32 -10.59 7.55
N LEU A 121 -1.97 -11.29 8.49
CA LEU A 121 -2.50 -12.63 8.22
C LEU A 121 -3.48 -12.61 7.02
N PRO A 122 -4.53 -11.77 7.01
CA PRO A 122 -5.43 -11.74 5.86
C PRO A 122 -4.82 -11.06 4.62
N LEU A 123 -3.78 -10.23 4.77
CA LEU A 123 -3.13 -9.52 3.64
C LEU A 123 -2.19 -10.43 2.82
N LEU A 124 -1.51 -11.38 3.47
CA LEU A 124 -0.41 -12.17 2.88
C LEU A 124 -0.69 -13.66 2.60
N PRO A 125 -1.93 -14.20 2.56
CA PRO A 125 -2.13 -15.65 2.40
C PRO A 125 -1.55 -16.20 1.09
N TRP A 126 -1.41 -15.34 0.06
CA TRP A 126 -0.79 -15.67 -1.22
C TRP A 126 0.66 -16.15 -1.11
N THR A 127 1.38 -15.80 -0.03
CA THR A 127 2.75 -16.27 0.22
C THR A 127 2.82 -17.75 0.61
N GLY A 128 1.70 -18.36 1.00
CA GLY A 128 1.61 -19.76 1.43
C GLY A 128 0.96 -20.71 0.42
N ILE A 129 0.43 -20.22 -0.71
CA ILE A 129 -0.42 -21.01 -1.63
C ILE A 129 0.30 -22.28 -2.12
N TYR A 130 1.57 -22.18 -2.51
CA TYR A 130 2.33 -23.32 -3.07
C TYR A 130 3.40 -23.89 -2.13
N VAL A 131 3.66 -23.24 -0.99
CA VAL A 131 4.71 -23.64 -0.03
C VAL A 131 4.16 -23.99 1.36
N GLY A 132 2.84 -23.91 1.53
CA GLY A 132 2.14 -24.24 2.77
C GLY A 132 1.94 -23.05 3.71
N PRO A 133 1.19 -23.24 4.82
CA PRO A 133 0.82 -22.16 5.73
C PRO A 133 1.98 -21.65 6.60
N LEU A 134 3.05 -22.43 6.76
CA LEU A 134 4.16 -22.10 7.66
C LEU A 134 4.89 -20.82 7.23
N PRO A 135 5.39 -20.66 5.97
CA PRO A 135 5.98 -19.40 5.51
C PRO A 135 5.04 -18.20 5.62
N TRP A 136 3.75 -18.38 5.31
CA TRP A 136 2.74 -17.32 5.42
C TRP A 136 2.57 -16.83 6.86
N ILE A 137 2.37 -17.73 7.80
CA ILE A 137 2.19 -17.39 9.22
C ILE A 137 3.49 -16.79 9.78
N ALA A 138 4.65 -17.34 9.42
CA ALA A 138 5.95 -16.84 9.86
C ALA A 138 6.21 -15.41 9.35
N LEU A 139 5.99 -15.14 8.06
CA LEU A 139 6.16 -13.82 7.48
C LEU A 139 5.15 -12.82 8.04
N SER A 140 3.89 -13.21 8.18
CA SER A 140 2.84 -12.36 8.78
C SER A 140 3.17 -12.00 10.22
N THR A 141 3.67 -12.97 10.98
CA THR A 141 4.13 -12.76 12.37
C THR A 141 5.35 -11.84 12.41
N ALA A 142 6.34 -12.05 11.53
CA ALA A 142 7.50 -11.18 11.43
C ALA A 142 7.10 -9.72 11.10
N CYS A 143 6.16 -9.52 10.17
CA CYS A 143 5.61 -8.21 9.85
C CYS A 143 4.85 -7.60 11.05
N ALA A 144 4.08 -8.40 11.77
CA ALA A 144 3.35 -7.97 12.96
C ALA A 144 4.28 -7.54 14.13
N VAL A 145 5.48 -8.12 14.24
CA VAL A 145 6.49 -7.68 15.22
C VAL A 145 6.84 -6.20 15.01
N PHE A 146 6.95 -5.71 13.76
CA PHE A 146 7.21 -4.30 13.49
C PHE A 146 6.06 -3.39 13.96
N ILE A 147 4.80 -3.84 13.86
CA ILE A 147 3.66 -3.11 14.45
C ILE A 147 3.70 -3.17 15.99
N GLY A 148 4.16 -4.29 16.56
CA GLY A 148 4.48 -4.39 17.99
C GLY A 148 5.54 -3.37 18.42
N LEU A 149 6.65 -3.26 17.69
CA LEU A 149 7.71 -2.28 17.95
C LEU A 149 7.20 -0.84 17.81
N PHE A 150 6.39 -0.55 16.77
CA PHE A 150 5.66 0.71 16.67
C PHE A 150 4.81 0.98 17.93
N GLY A 151 4.10 -0.03 18.44
CA GLY A 151 3.32 0.10 19.67
C GLY A 151 4.13 0.50 20.90
N VAL A 152 5.41 0.09 20.97
CA VAL A 152 6.36 0.55 22.00
C VAL A 152 6.73 2.01 21.76
N LEU A 153 7.11 2.38 20.54
CA LEU A 153 7.47 3.76 20.18
C LEU A 153 6.32 4.73 20.45
N ALA A 154 5.11 4.39 20.01
CA ALA A 154 3.89 5.17 20.21
C ALA A 154 3.61 5.45 21.70
N ARG A 155 3.88 4.49 22.61
CA ARG A 155 3.74 4.72 24.06
C ARG A 155 4.80 5.65 24.64
N LEU A 156 6.00 5.65 24.07
CA LEU A 156 7.09 6.51 24.51
C LEU A 156 6.84 7.95 24.04
N VAL A 157 6.69 8.14 22.74
CA VAL A 157 6.50 9.48 22.14
C VAL A 157 5.10 10.04 22.36
N GLY A 158 4.12 9.18 22.65
CA GLY A 158 2.76 9.55 23.03
C GLY A 158 2.66 10.48 24.25
N ARG A 159 3.70 10.55 25.08
CA ARG A 159 3.74 11.44 26.26
C ARG A 159 4.26 12.85 25.97
N LEU A 160 4.70 13.11 24.75
CA LEU A 160 5.24 14.40 24.34
C LEU A 160 4.11 15.38 23.96
N PRO A 161 4.31 16.69 24.12
CA PRO A 161 3.43 17.67 23.49
C PRO A 161 3.46 17.49 21.96
N GLY A 162 2.32 17.67 21.31
CA GLY A 162 2.20 17.40 19.86
C GLY A 162 2.26 15.91 19.51
N TRP A 163 1.94 15.01 20.45
CA TRP A 163 2.01 13.56 20.27
C TRP A 163 1.43 13.00 18.96
N PRO A 164 0.36 13.55 18.33
CA PRO A 164 -0.16 12.96 17.09
C PRO A 164 0.90 12.93 15.98
N VAL A 165 1.67 14.01 15.84
CA VAL A 165 2.76 14.11 14.88
C VAL A 165 3.86 13.09 15.18
N TRP A 166 4.26 12.95 16.44
CA TRP A 166 5.31 11.99 16.83
C TRP A 166 4.88 10.54 16.63
N ILE A 167 3.61 10.20 16.88
CA ILE A 167 3.10 8.85 16.61
C ILE A 167 3.00 8.60 15.11
N ALA A 168 2.60 9.59 14.30
CA ALA A 168 2.59 9.46 12.84
C ALA A 168 4.00 9.25 12.26
N LEU A 169 5.00 10.01 12.75
CA LEU A 169 6.41 9.81 12.38
C LEU A 169 6.92 8.41 12.79
N ALA A 170 6.54 7.95 13.99
CA ALA A 170 6.90 6.61 14.45
C ALA A 170 6.26 5.50 13.60
N TRP A 171 5.06 5.71 13.06
CA TRP A 171 4.41 4.77 12.13
C TRP A 171 5.25 4.60 10.86
N VAL A 172 5.56 5.71 10.20
CA VAL A 172 6.34 5.72 8.95
C VAL A 172 7.77 5.19 9.18
N THR A 173 8.37 5.47 10.34
CA THR A 173 9.66 4.88 10.73
C THR A 173 9.56 3.37 10.91
N GLY A 174 8.45 2.86 11.46
CA GLY A 174 8.20 1.43 11.58
C GLY A 174 8.00 0.74 10.21
N GLU A 175 7.31 1.41 9.28
CA GLU A 175 7.19 0.97 7.89
C GLU A 175 8.55 0.93 7.18
N TRP A 176 9.35 1.98 7.32
CA TRP A 176 10.72 2.03 6.78
C TRP A 176 11.60 0.90 7.35
N LEU A 177 11.54 0.66 8.65
CA LEU A 177 12.34 -0.38 9.30
C LEU A 177 11.98 -1.76 8.74
N ARG A 178 10.68 -2.08 8.62
CA ARG A 178 10.20 -3.33 8.01
C ARG A 178 10.59 -3.43 6.52
N SER A 179 10.65 -2.30 5.83
CA SER A 179 11.00 -2.21 4.41
C SER A 179 12.51 -2.26 4.15
N SER A 180 13.33 -2.24 5.20
CA SER A 180 14.80 -2.22 5.09
C SER A 180 15.47 -3.47 5.69
N VAL A 181 14.90 -4.04 6.75
CA VAL A 181 15.50 -5.18 7.47
C VAL A 181 14.47 -6.24 7.88
N PRO A 182 14.87 -7.52 7.96
CA PRO A 182 16.13 -8.11 7.49
C PRO A 182 16.13 -8.38 5.97
N PHE A 183 17.29 -8.75 5.41
CA PHE A 183 17.44 -9.23 4.02
C PHE A 183 17.01 -8.25 2.93
N GLY A 184 17.22 -6.95 3.17
CA GLY A 184 16.76 -5.89 2.27
C GLY A 184 15.30 -5.47 2.51
N GLY A 185 14.59 -6.13 3.44
CA GLY A 185 13.26 -5.76 3.92
C GLY A 185 12.11 -6.26 3.08
N PHE A 186 10.89 -6.01 3.57
CA PHE A 186 9.62 -6.42 2.95
C PHE A 186 8.60 -5.28 3.04
N PRO A 187 8.48 -4.41 2.01
CA PRO A 187 7.64 -3.20 2.06
C PRO A 187 6.12 -3.46 1.97
N TRP A 188 5.69 -4.70 1.71
CA TRP A 188 4.28 -5.03 1.53
C TRP A 188 3.41 -4.62 2.72
N GLY A 189 2.22 -4.05 2.50
CA GLY A 189 1.39 -3.55 3.59
C GLY A 189 1.78 -2.17 4.13
N ARG A 190 2.65 -1.41 3.45
CA ARG A 190 2.76 0.04 3.71
C ARG A 190 1.45 0.74 3.35
N VAL A 191 0.93 1.55 4.27
CA VAL A 191 -0.42 2.16 4.12
C VAL A 191 -0.54 3.03 2.87
N ALA A 192 0.58 3.54 2.37
CA ALA A 192 0.63 4.27 1.11
C ALA A 192 0.08 3.48 -0.08
N PHE A 193 0.32 2.17 -0.13
CA PHE A 193 -0.16 1.31 -1.23
C PHE A 193 -1.65 1.00 -1.13
N GLY A 194 -2.28 1.20 0.04
CA GLY A 194 -3.73 1.20 0.20
C GLY A 194 -4.41 2.49 -0.30
N GLN A 195 -3.64 3.49 -0.72
CA GLN A 195 -4.17 4.79 -1.14
C GLN A 195 -4.16 4.98 -2.66
N ALA A 196 -3.97 3.93 -3.47
CA ALA A 196 -3.96 4.05 -4.93
C ALA A 196 -5.27 4.62 -5.50
N ASP A 197 -6.41 4.40 -4.84
CA ASP A 197 -7.70 5.04 -5.16
C ASP A 197 -8.08 6.16 -4.19
N GLY A 198 -7.20 6.48 -3.24
CA GLY A 198 -7.46 7.37 -2.13
C GLY A 198 -7.10 8.82 -2.41
N TRP A 199 -7.72 9.71 -1.65
CA TRP A 199 -7.44 11.15 -1.73
C TRP A 199 -6.00 11.50 -1.38
N TYR A 200 -5.28 10.61 -0.67
CA TYR A 200 -3.89 10.84 -0.29
C TYR A 200 -2.89 10.54 -1.42
N LEU A 201 -3.27 9.86 -2.51
CA LEU A 201 -2.35 9.44 -3.57
C LEU A 201 -1.47 10.59 -4.07
N SER A 202 -2.06 11.75 -4.31
CA SER A 202 -1.36 12.89 -4.91
C SER A 202 -0.19 13.41 -4.05
N HIS A 203 -0.15 13.11 -2.73
CA HIS A 203 1.01 13.45 -1.91
C HIS A 203 2.30 12.70 -2.35
N ALA A 204 2.18 11.60 -3.12
CA ALA A 204 3.33 10.92 -3.70
C ALA A 204 4.20 11.85 -4.56
N VAL A 205 3.62 12.84 -5.24
CA VAL A 205 4.37 13.77 -6.10
C VAL A 205 5.34 14.66 -5.30
N LEU A 206 5.10 14.82 -3.99
CA LEU A 206 5.89 15.66 -3.10
C LEU A 206 6.92 14.89 -2.27
N GLY A 207 6.56 13.70 -1.79
CA GLY A 207 7.45 12.92 -0.92
C GLY A 207 7.26 11.42 -0.98
N GLY A 208 6.77 10.92 -2.12
CA GLY A 208 6.61 9.50 -2.39
C GLY A 208 5.66 8.79 -1.41
N PRO A 209 5.78 7.46 -1.29
CA PRO A 209 4.96 6.68 -0.36
C PRO A 209 5.14 7.10 1.11
N VAL A 210 6.30 7.66 1.47
CA VAL A 210 6.61 8.10 2.84
C VAL A 210 5.66 9.22 3.27
N LEU A 211 5.45 10.22 2.40
CA LEU A 211 4.55 11.33 2.70
C LEU A 211 3.08 10.89 2.71
N ILE A 212 2.69 9.96 1.84
CA ILE A 212 1.36 9.34 1.92
C ILE A 212 1.20 8.64 3.28
N GLY A 213 2.17 7.80 3.66
CA GLY A 213 2.15 7.10 4.94
C GLY A 213 2.04 8.05 6.13
N PHE A 214 2.80 9.14 6.11
CA PHE A 214 2.78 10.16 7.14
C PHE A 214 1.43 10.88 7.22
N THR A 215 0.88 11.32 6.08
CA THR A 215 -0.39 12.07 6.07
C THR A 215 -1.57 11.18 6.49
N VAL A 216 -1.62 9.92 6.06
CA VAL A 216 -2.61 8.94 6.52
C VAL A 216 -2.51 8.69 8.03
N ALA A 217 -1.29 8.47 8.54
CA ALA A 217 -1.06 8.25 9.96
C ALA A 217 -1.35 9.49 10.80
N LEU A 218 -1.04 10.68 10.29
CA LEU A 218 -1.34 11.94 10.94
C LEU A 218 -2.83 12.21 11.00
N THR A 219 -3.58 11.93 9.93
CA THR A 219 -5.05 11.99 9.96
C THR A 219 -5.62 11.06 11.04
N GLY A 220 -5.15 9.81 11.11
CA GLY A 220 -5.62 8.85 12.10
C GLY A 220 -5.30 9.26 13.54
N THR A 221 -4.07 9.71 13.79
CA THR A 221 -3.65 10.17 15.13
C THR A 221 -4.33 11.49 15.54
N ALA A 222 -4.60 12.40 14.59
CA ALA A 222 -5.41 13.59 14.83
C ALA A 222 -6.86 13.23 15.18
N GLY A 223 -7.46 12.25 14.48
CA GLY A 223 -8.77 11.70 14.82
C GLY A 223 -8.81 11.12 16.25
N ALA A 224 -7.78 10.35 16.63
CA ALA A 224 -7.64 9.87 18.00
C ALA A 224 -7.51 11.01 19.02
N ALA A 225 -6.76 12.07 18.70
CA ALA A 225 -6.64 13.25 19.56
C ALA A 225 -7.98 13.99 19.73
N LEU A 226 -8.75 14.12 18.66
CA LEU A 226 -10.09 14.70 18.69
C LEU A 226 -11.01 13.89 19.63
N VAL A 227 -11.04 12.57 19.48
CA VAL A 227 -11.83 11.66 20.34
C VAL A 227 -11.42 11.77 21.81
N GLU A 228 -10.11 11.73 22.12
CA GLU A 228 -9.63 11.88 23.51
C GLU A 228 -10.05 13.22 24.12
N ARG A 229 -10.00 14.31 23.35
CA ARG A 229 -10.32 15.65 23.84
C ARG A 229 -11.81 15.89 24.02
N LEU A 230 -12.65 15.38 23.11
CA LEU A 230 -14.10 15.44 23.26
C LEU A 230 -14.60 14.59 24.43
N ALA A 231 -13.87 13.53 24.79
CA ALA A 231 -14.22 12.69 25.93
C ALA A 231 -14.01 13.37 27.30
N VAL A 232 -13.20 14.43 27.43
CA VAL A 232 -12.90 15.11 28.71
C VAL A 232 -13.83 16.33 28.93
N ARG A 233 -14.45 16.46 30.11
CA ARG A 233 -15.46 17.50 30.41
C ARG A 233 -14.72 18.80 30.76
N GLY A 234 -15.20 19.95 30.25
CA GLY A 234 -14.62 21.28 30.56
C GLY A 234 -13.47 21.74 29.66
N VAL A 235 -13.10 20.98 28.63
CA VAL A 235 -11.93 21.24 27.75
C VAL A 235 -12.08 22.45 26.83
N TRP A 236 -13.30 22.96 26.64
CA TRP A 236 -13.54 24.12 25.77
C TRP A 236 -12.79 25.38 26.20
N ARG A 237 -12.37 25.48 27.47
CA ARG A 237 -11.61 26.64 27.99
C ARG A 237 -10.08 26.52 27.88
N THR A 238 -9.49 25.33 27.93
CA THR A 238 -8.02 25.12 27.97
C THR A 238 -7.45 24.22 26.86
N GLY A 239 -8.30 23.60 26.04
CA GLY A 239 -7.89 22.70 24.95
C GLY A 239 -8.44 23.03 23.57
N ARG A 240 -9.09 24.19 23.41
CA ARG A 240 -9.72 24.62 22.14
C ARG A 240 -8.74 24.63 20.97
N ALA A 241 -7.51 25.13 21.17
CA ALA A 241 -6.50 25.14 20.12
C ALA A 241 -6.13 23.73 19.62
N VAL A 242 -6.03 22.75 20.53
CA VAL A 242 -5.74 21.35 20.17
C VAL A 242 -6.91 20.70 19.44
N LEU A 243 -8.14 20.98 19.86
CA LEU A 243 -9.36 20.53 19.18
C LEU A 243 -9.45 21.10 17.76
N VAL A 244 -9.23 22.41 17.61
CA VAL A 244 -9.22 23.09 16.31
C VAL A 244 -8.11 22.53 15.43
N ALA A 245 -6.89 22.39 15.94
CA ALA A 245 -5.78 21.81 15.17
C ALA A 245 -6.07 20.37 14.72
N ALA A 246 -6.64 19.52 15.59
CA ALA A 246 -7.00 18.15 15.24
C ALA A 246 -8.11 18.09 14.19
N ALA A 247 -9.16 18.91 14.34
CA ALA A 247 -10.26 19.00 13.38
C ALA A 247 -9.78 19.55 12.02
N LEU A 248 -8.94 20.59 12.03
CA LEU A 248 -8.33 21.13 10.83
C LEU A 248 -7.45 20.09 10.15
N THR A 249 -6.63 19.34 10.89
CA THR A 249 -5.78 18.28 10.32
C THR A 249 -6.61 17.18 9.65
N LEU A 250 -7.71 16.76 10.29
CA LEU A 250 -8.62 15.73 9.80
C LEU A 250 -9.27 16.09 8.46
N VAL A 251 -9.49 17.39 8.19
CA VAL A 251 -10.06 17.89 6.94
C VAL A 251 -8.97 18.28 5.94
N ALA A 252 -7.96 19.03 6.39
CA ALA A 252 -6.97 19.67 5.53
C ALA A 252 -6.08 18.65 4.79
N LEU A 253 -5.68 17.55 5.42
CA LEU A 253 -4.82 16.56 4.76
C LEU A 253 -5.52 15.77 3.63
N PRO A 254 -6.73 15.22 3.83
CA PRO A 254 -7.46 14.64 2.71
C PRO A 254 -7.77 15.67 1.62
N VAL A 255 -8.20 16.88 2.00
CA VAL A 255 -8.52 17.95 1.04
C VAL A 255 -7.28 18.41 0.27
N SER A 256 -6.12 18.53 0.93
CA SER A 256 -4.88 18.90 0.24
C SER A 256 -4.49 17.87 -0.81
N GLY A 257 -4.74 16.59 -0.55
CA GLY A 257 -4.55 15.53 -1.54
C GLY A 257 -5.47 15.68 -2.75
N VAL A 258 -6.76 15.98 -2.55
CA VAL A 258 -7.71 16.27 -3.64
C VAL A 258 -7.28 17.50 -4.44
N LEU A 259 -6.87 18.58 -3.77
CA LEU A 259 -6.42 19.81 -4.43
C LEU A 259 -5.12 19.57 -5.21
N LEU A 260 -4.18 18.81 -4.64
CA LEU A 260 -2.90 18.48 -5.27
C LEU A 260 -3.08 17.57 -6.50
N ARG A 261 -4.19 16.85 -6.60
CA ARG A 261 -4.53 16.08 -7.82
C ARG A 261 -4.56 16.96 -9.07
N ALA A 262 -5.04 18.20 -8.95
CA ALA A 262 -5.06 19.15 -10.07
C ALA A 262 -3.66 19.65 -10.49
N ALA A 263 -2.63 19.38 -9.68
CA ALA A 263 -1.24 19.70 -10.01
C ALA A 263 -0.45 18.46 -10.49
N LEU A 264 -1.09 17.28 -10.56
CA LEU A 264 -0.46 16.11 -11.17
C LEU A 264 -0.33 16.31 -12.68
N PRO A 265 0.66 15.66 -13.33
CA PRO A 265 0.75 15.68 -14.78
C PRO A 265 -0.55 15.16 -15.41
N GLU A 266 -1.10 15.92 -16.34
CA GLU A 266 -2.25 15.46 -17.12
C GLU A 266 -1.91 14.14 -17.83
N PRO A 267 -2.84 13.17 -17.91
CA PRO A 267 -2.56 11.83 -18.44
C PRO A 267 -1.94 11.78 -19.85
N GLY A 268 -2.20 12.78 -20.68
CA GLY A 268 -1.66 12.91 -22.04
C GLY A 268 -0.53 13.93 -22.19
N ALA A 269 -0.06 14.56 -21.11
CA ALA A 269 0.96 15.60 -21.18
C ALA A 269 2.38 15.00 -21.25
N GLY A 270 3.04 15.19 -22.39
CA GLY A 270 4.43 14.84 -22.65
C GLY A 270 5.02 15.64 -23.80
N GLU A 271 6.33 15.54 -23.97
CA GLU A 271 7.08 16.21 -25.05
C GLU A 271 6.93 15.46 -26.38
N SER A 272 6.73 14.16 -26.31
CA SER A 272 6.49 13.26 -27.43
C SER A 272 5.67 12.05 -26.96
N MET A 273 5.26 11.20 -27.90
CA MET A 273 4.46 10.01 -27.62
C MET A 273 5.20 8.75 -28.05
N ILE A 274 4.96 7.64 -27.36
CA ILE A 274 5.39 6.30 -27.75
C ILE A 274 4.19 5.36 -27.72
N ARG A 275 4.04 4.49 -28.72
CA ARG A 275 3.06 3.40 -28.67
C ARG A 275 3.71 2.16 -28.08
N VAL A 276 3.22 1.71 -26.93
CA VAL A 276 3.75 0.54 -26.22
C VAL A 276 2.72 -0.59 -26.27
N ALA A 277 3.20 -1.81 -26.47
CA ALA A 277 2.41 -3.01 -26.26
C ALA A 277 2.88 -3.78 -25.02
N ALA A 278 1.96 -4.18 -24.14
CA ALA A 278 2.23 -5.13 -23.05
C ALA A 278 1.63 -6.48 -23.42
N ILE A 279 2.44 -7.54 -23.43
CA ILE A 279 2.01 -8.90 -23.78
C ILE A 279 1.81 -9.73 -22.52
N GLN A 280 0.65 -10.38 -22.44
CA GLN A 280 0.32 -11.35 -21.41
C GLN A 280 0.11 -12.71 -22.07
N GLY A 281 1.12 -13.59 -21.99
CA GLY A 281 1.05 -14.92 -22.61
C GLY A 281 0.25 -15.95 -21.80
N SER A 282 0.11 -15.75 -20.49
CA SER A 282 -0.35 -16.77 -19.53
C SER A 282 0.56 -18.00 -19.50
N VAL A 283 0.26 -18.94 -18.59
CA VAL A 283 0.97 -20.21 -18.43
C VAL A 283 0.02 -21.38 -18.68
N PRO A 284 0.51 -22.54 -19.15
CA PRO A 284 -0.35 -23.72 -19.33
C PRO A 284 -0.90 -24.26 -18.00
N ARG A 285 -0.14 -24.14 -16.89
CA ARG A 285 -0.52 -24.53 -15.52
C ARG A 285 0.16 -23.62 -14.49
N LEU A 286 -0.51 -23.36 -13.37
CA LEU A 286 0.04 -22.59 -12.25
C LEU A 286 0.92 -23.46 -11.32
N GLY A 287 1.85 -22.83 -10.59
CA GLY A 287 2.66 -23.48 -9.55
C GLY A 287 4.18 -23.36 -9.73
N LEU A 288 4.94 -23.87 -8.75
CA LEU A 288 6.43 -23.80 -8.69
C LEU A 288 7.14 -24.61 -9.79
N GLU A 289 6.43 -25.49 -10.48
CA GLU A 289 6.95 -26.34 -11.55
C GLU A 289 6.83 -25.71 -12.95
N PHE A 290 6.49 -24.41 -13.07
CA PHE A 290 6.48 -23.73 -14.37
C PHE A 290 7.85 -23.82 -15.09
N ASN A 291 8.93 -23.94 -14.32
CA ASN A 291 10.28 -24.23 -14.78
C ASN A 291 10.44 -25.57 -15.53
N ALA A 292 9.47 -26.48 -15.49
CA ALA A 292 9.44 -27.68 -16.34
C ALA A 292 8.78 -27.43 -17.71
N GLN A 293 8.19 -26.24 -17.91
CA GLN A 293 7.44 -25.83 -19.11
C GLN A 293 7.99 -24.54 -19.73
N ARG A 294 9.28 -24.25 -19.50
CA ARG A 294 9.98 -23.02 -19.93
C ARG A 294 9.73 -22.66 -21.39
N ARG A 295 9.73 -23.67 -22.26
CA ARG A 295 9.45 -23.50 -23.69
C ARG A 295 8.00 -23.07 -23.94
N ALA A 296 7.03 -23.66 -23.24
CA ALA A 296 5.62 -23.33 -23.42
C ALA A 296 5.29 -21.89 -22.98
N VAL A 297 5.96 -21.37 -21.93
CA VAL A 297 5.80 -19.96 -21.53
C VAL A 297 6.32 -19.04 -22.64
N LEU A 298 7.51 -19.30 -23.17
CA LEU A 298 8.05 -18.57 -24.31
C LEU A 298 7.10 -18.62 -25.52
N ASP A 299 6.68 -19.83 -25.91
CA ASP A 299 5.79 -20.06 -27.05
C ASP A 299 4.45 -19.30 -26.90
N ASN A 300 3.93 -19.16 -25.67
CA ASN A 300 2.73 -18.39 -25.40
C ASN A 300 2.92 -16.89 -25.68
N HIS A 301 4.04 -16.31 -25.26
CA HIS A 301 4.34 -14.90 -25.47
C HIS A 301 4.65 -14.61 -26.95
N VAL A 302 5.38 -15.52 -27.61
CA VAL A 302 5.62 -15.48 -29.06
C VAL A 302 4.29 -15.49 -29.81
N ARG A 303 3.45 -16.51 -29.58
CA ARG A 303 2.14 -16.64 -30.25
C ARG A 303 1.26 -15.41 -30.03
N ARG A 304 1.22 -14.87 -28.81
CA ARG A 304 0.43 -13.67 -28.52
C ARG A 304 0.98 -12.42 -29.23
N THR A 305 2.30 -12.33 -29.37
CA THR A 305 2.95 -11.26 -30.14
C THR A 305 2.68 -11.40 -31.63
N GLU A 306 2.65 -12.62 -32.18
CA GLU A 306 2.29 -12.89 -33.57
C GLU A 306 0.82 -12.58 -33.87
N GLU A 307 -0.09 -12.86 -32.94
CA GLU A 307 -1.50 -12.45 -33.04
C GLU A 307 -1.64 -10.93 -33.07
N LEU A 308 -0.86 -10.21 -32.26
CA LEU A 308 -0.79 -8.75 -32.31
C LEU A 308 -0.23 -8.26 -33.65
N ALA A 309 0.87 -8.86 -34.14
CA ALA A 309 1.46 -8.53 -35.44
C ALA A 309 0.43 -8.69 -36.58
N ARG A 310 -0.37 -9.76 -36.56
CA ARG A 310 -1.44 -9.98 -37.52
C ARG A 310 -2.53 -8.90 -37.41
N ALA A 311 -2.92 -8.53 -36.20
CA ALA A 311 -3.89 -7.44 -35.98
C ALA A 311 -3.37 -6.09 -36.50
N VAL A 312 -2.06 -5.84 -36.41
CA VAL A 312 -1.41 -4.66 -36.97
C VAL A 312 -1.43 -4.71 -38.51
N ALA A 313 -1.04 -5.84 -39.10
CA ALA A 313 -1.06 -6.01 -40.56
C ALA A 313 -2.46 -5.86 -41.17
N GLU A 314 -3.49 -6.28 -40.43
CA GLU A 314 -4.91 -6.13 -40.82
C GLU A 314 -5.48 -4.72 -40.52
N GLY A 315 -4.68 -3.80 -39.97
CA GLY A 315 -5.12 -2.44 -39.63
C GLY A 315 -6.09 -2.34 -38.46
N ARG A 316 -6.27 -3.42 -37.68
CA ARG A 316 -7.15 -3.45 -36.49
C ARG A 316 -6.54 -2.78 -35.27
N VAL A 317 -5.21 -2.73 -35.22
CA VAL A 317 -4.43 -2.14 -34.13
C VAL A 317 -3.27 -1.37 -34.76
N GLU A 318 -2.93 -0.20 -34.23
CA GLU A 318 -1.76 0.53 -34.70
C GLU A 318 -0.46 -0.15 -34.24
N ARG A 319 0.58 -0.11 -35.09
CA ARG A 319 1.86 -0.76 -34.80
C ARG A 319 2.51 -0.15 -33.55
N PRO A 320 2.88 -0.95 -32.53
CA PRO A 320 3.64 -0.45 -31.39
C PRO A 320 5.06 -0.07 -31.81
N ASP A 321 5.66 0.91 -31.13
CA ASP A 321 7.07 1.26 -31.26
C ASP A 321 7.96 0.34 -30.41
N VAL A 322 7.41 -0.19 -29.30
CA VAL A 322 8.08 -1.15 -28.42
C VAL A 322 7.09 -2.15 -27.83
N VAL A 323 7.52 -3.40 -27.68
CA VAL A 323 6.75 -4.45 -27.02
C VAL A 323 7.43 -4.83 -25.70
N ILE A 324 6.66 -5.00 -24.64
CA ILE A 324 7.15 -5.40 -23.32
C ILE A 324 6.58 -6.75 -22.97
N TRP A 325 7.48 -7.71 -22.74
CA TRP A 325 7.12 -9.01 -22.20
C TRP A 325 7.31 -9.05 -20.68
N PRO A 326 6.57 -9.92 -19.96
CA PRO A 326 6.70 -10.09 -18.53
C PRO A 326 8.04 -10.67 -18.09
N GLU A 327 8.31 -10.59 -16.79
CA GLU A 327 9.38 -11.33 -16.11
C GLU A 327 9.29 -12.83 -16.43
N ASN A 328 10.42 -13.47 -16.67
CA ASN A 328 10.49 -14.91 -17.00
C ASN A 328 9.59 -15.32 -18.19
N SER A 329 9.35 -14.42 -19.13
CA SER A 329 8.71 -14.76 -20.41
C SER A 329 9.56 -15.72 -21.23
N SER A 330 10.87 -15.72 -21.01
CA SER A 330 11.78 -16.80 -21.42
C SER A 330 12.58 -17.35 -20.23
N ASP A 331 12.18 -18.50 -19.70
CA ASP A 331 13.00 -19.24 -18.73
C ASP A 331 14.13 -20.06 -19.40
N ILE A 332 14.14 -20.12 -20.74
CA ILE A 332 15.27 -20.62 -21.53
C ILE A 332 16.18 -19.42 -21.81
N ASP A 333 17.45 -19.52 -21.45
CA ASP A 333 18.46 -18.50 -21.74
C ASP A 333 18.56 -18.27 -23.27
N PRO A 334 18.05 -17.15 -23.81
CA PRO A 334 18.01 -16.94 -25.25
C PRO A 334 19.39 -16.56 -25.81
N LEU A 335 20.38 -16.24 -24.96
CA LEU A 335 21.75 -15.97 -25.40
C LEU A 335 22.54 -17.27 -25.63
N ARG A 336 22.06 -18.39 -25.10
CA ARG A 336 22.70 -19.71 -25.21
C ARG A 336 21.88 -20.73 -26.00
N ASN A 337 20.62 -20.43 -26.28
CA ASN A 337 19.71 -21.32 -26.98
C ASN A 337 19.27 -20.70 -28.31
N ALA A 338 19.74 -21.27 -29.42
CA ALA A 338 19.46 -20.76 -30.76
C ALA A 338 17.96 -20.82 -31.14
N ASP A 339 17.22 -21.84 -30.67
CA ASP A 339 15.77 -21.93 -30.92
C ASP A 339 15.03 -20.75 -30.26
N ALA A 340 15.33 -20.47 -28.99
CA ALA A 340 14.72 -19.36 -28.26
C ALA A 340 15.07 -18.01 -28.90
N ALA A 341 16.35 -17.82 -29.27
CA ALA A 341 16.80 -16.63 -30.00
C ALA A 341 16.04 -16.44 -31.32
N ALA A 342 15.85 -17.52 -32.08
CA ALA A 342 15.15 -17.48 -33.37
C ALA A 342 13.67 -17.10 -33.20
N LEU A 343 12.97 -17.70 -32.23
CA LEU A 343 11.56 -17.40 -31.95
C LEU A 343 11.36 -15.94 -31.53
N ILE A 344 12.23 -15.42 -30.66
CA ILE A 344 12.17 -14.01 -30.21
C ILE A 344 12.48 -13.07 -31.38
N THR A 345 13.52 -13.38 -32.16
CA THR A 345 13.90 -12.63 -33.36
C THR A 345 12.73 -12.53 -34.35
N GLU A 346 12.10 -13.66 -34.64
CA GLU A 346 10.97 -13.72 -35.56
C GLU A 346 9.74 -12.97 -35.01
N ALA A 347 9.45 -13.09 -33.71
CA ALA A 347 8.35 -12.34 -33.08
C ALA A 347 8.57 -10.82 -33.21
N SER A 348 9.79 -10.35 -32.95
CA SER A 348 10.17 -8.92 -33.08
C SER A 348 10.07 -8.44 -34.53
N GLN A 349 10.54 -9.23 -35.50
CA GLN A 349 10.43 -8.89 -36.93
C GLN A 349 8.98 -8.83 -37.40
N ARG A 350 8.14 -9.80 -37.00
CA ARG A 350 6.73 -9.86 -37.41
C ARG A 350 5.92 -8.69 -36.87
N VAL A 351 6.12 -8.31 -35.60
CA VAL A 351 5.45 -7.15 -35.02
C VAL A 351 6.05 -5.82 -35.51
N GLY A 352 7.30 -5.86 -35.99
CA GLY A 352 8.02 -4.70 -36.53
C GLY A 352 8.49 -3.72 -35.46
N ALA A 353 8.83 -4.23 -34.27
CA ALA A 353 9.27 -3.44 -33.11
C ALA A 353 10.23 -4.24 -32.20
N PRO A 354 11.15 -3.58 -31.48
CA PRO A 354 11.96 -4.24 -30.46
C PRO A 354 11.10 -4.76 -29.30
N ILE A 355 11.55 -5.85 -28.69
CA ILE A 355 10.90 -6.50 -27.56
C ILE A 355 11.79 -6.40 -26.32
N LEU A 356 11.26 -5.89 -25.20
CA LEU A 356 11.86 -6.06 -23.88
C LEU A 356 11.50 -7.46 -23.37
N VAL A 357 12.45 -8.39 -23.49
CA VAL A 357 12.30 -9.80 -23.13
C VAL A 357 12.72 -10.02 -21.68
N GLY A 358 11.80 -10.47 -20.83
CA GLY A 358 12.14 -10.95 -19.50
C GLY A 358 12.72 -12.36 -19.55
N ALA A 359 14.00 -12.51 -19.22
CA ALA A 359 14.76 -13.74 -19.36
C ALA A 359 15.48 -14.16 -18.07
N VAL A 360 15.64 -15.47 -17.89
CA VAL A 360 16.51 -16.05 -16.86
C VAL A 360 17.83 -16.43 -17.52
N LEU A 361 18.93 -15.81 -17.08
CA LEU A 361 20.25 -16.03 -17.67
C LEU A 361 21.16 -16.78 -16.70
N VAL A 362 21.94 -17.71 -17.23
CA VAL A 362 22.89 -18.49 -16.44
C VAL A 362 24.27 -17.85 -16.57
N ASN A 363 24.85 -17.39 -15.48
CA ASN A 363 26.17 -16.78 -15.48
C ASN A 363 27.29 -17.81 -15.61
N GLY A 364 28.51 -17.35 -15.91
CA GLY A 364 29.69 -18.23 -16.06
C GLY A 364 30.05 -19.01 -14.77
N ASP A 365 29.75 -18.43 -13.61
CA ASP A 365 29.93 -19.04 -12.30
C ASP A 365 28.76 -19.95 -11.85
N ARG A 366 27.80 -20.18 -12.76
CA ARG A 366 26.55 -20.94 -12.55
C ARG A 366 25.53 -20.27 -11.64
N THR A 367 25.74 -19.02 -11.24
CA THR A 367 24.66 -18.20 -10.66
C THR A 367 23.65 -17.81 -11.75
N THR A 368 22.57 -17.15 -11.36
CA THR A 368 21.50 -16.76 -12.27
C THR A 368 21.21 -15.27 -12.15
N THR A 369 20.88 -14.61 -13.25
CA THR A 369 20.29 -13.26 -13.23
C THR A 369 18.88 -13.29 -13.80
N ASN A 370 18.02 -12.47 -13.21
CA ASN A 370 16.69 -12.17 -13.73
C ASN A 370 16.82 -10.86 -14.53
N SER A 371 16.62 -10.94 -15.83
CA SER A 371 17.10 -9.93 -16.78
C SER A 371 15.98 -9.47 -17.70
N VAL A 372 16.01 -8.20 -18.09
CA VAL A 372 15.21 -7.66 -19.19
C VAL A 372 16.16 -7.25 -20.29
N ILE A 373 16.01 -7.84 -21.48
CA ILE A 373 16.90 -7.64 -22.62
C ILE A 373 16.10 -7.01 -23.75
N VAL A 374 16.62 -5.93 -24.34
CA VAL A 374 16.07 -5.38 -25.58
C VAL A 374 16.47 -6.30 -26.73
N TRP A 375 15.50 -6.78 -27.48
CA TRP A 375 15.71 -7.64 -28.64
C TRP A 375 15.15 -6.98 -29.89
N ASP A 376 16.01 -6.66 -30.85
CA ASP A 376 15.64 -5.88 -32.03
C ASP A 376 15.80 -6.71 -33.32
N GLY A 377 14.77 -7.52 -33.61
CA GLY A 377 14.70 -8.34 -34.82
C GLY A 377 16.01 -9.07 -35.13
N ALA A 378 16.52 -8.89 -36.35
CA ALA A 378 17.76 -9.52 -36.81
C ALA A 378 19.03 -8.96 -36.16
N ALA A 379 18.98 -7.74 -35.60
CA ALA A 379 20.12 -7.19 -34.86
C ALA A 379 20.36 -7.96 -33.55
N GLY A 380 19.32 -8.63 -33.04
CA GLY A 380 19.41 -9.51 -31.88
C GLY A 380 19.39 -8.75 -30.55
N PRO A 381 20.01 -9.30 -29.49
CA PRO A 381 20.00 -8.69 -28.16
C PRO A 381 20.87 -7.41 -28.12
N GLY A 382 20.33 -6.36 -27.51
CA GLY A 382 20.99 -5.08 -27.24
C GLY A 382 21.09 -4.79 -25.74
N ASP A 383 20.66 -3.60 -25.34
CA ASP A 383 20.66 -3.15 -23.94
C ASP A 383 19.98 -4.15 -23.00
N ARG A 384 20.50 -4.23 -21.77
CA ARG A 384 20.06 -5.20 -20.77
C ARG A 384 20.05 -4.58 -19.38
N HIS A 385 18.99 -4.87 -18.64
CA HIS A 385 18.89 -4.59 -17.21
C HIS A 385 18.80 -5.89 -16.42
N ASP A 386 19.61 -6.02 -15.37
CA ASP A 386 19.54 -7.11 -14.41
C ASP A 386 18.91 -6.65 -13.09
N LYS A 387 17.92 -7.40 -12.61
CA LYS A 387 17.17 -7.14 -11.37
C LYS A 387 18.13 -6.87 -10.20
N LYS A 388 17.93 -5.77 -9.48
CA LYS A 388 18.82 -5.30 -8.39
C LYS A 388 18.34 -5.71 -7.01
N ILE A 389 17.02 -5.77 -6.81
CA ILE A 389 16.40 -6.17 -5.53
C ILE A 389 15.85 -7.58 -5.66
N ILE A 390 16.69 -8.54 -5.29
CA ILE A 390 16.35 -9.96 -5.37
C ILE A 390 15.39 -10.34 -4.24
N GLN A 391 14.36 -11.10 -4.58
CA GLN A 391 13.36 -11.59 -3.64
C GLN A 391 13.94 -12.69 -2.73
N PRO A 392 13.98 -12.48 -1.40
CA PRO A 392 14.38 -13.53 -0.46
C PRO A 392 13.35 -14.66 -0.42
N PHE A 393 13.81 -15.87 -0.09
CA PHE A 393 13.04 -17.11 0.02
C PHE A 393 12.43 -17.67 -1.29
N GLY A 394 12.51 -16.94 -2.40
CA GLY A 394 12.14 -17.41 -3.74
C GLY A 394 13.36 -17.49 -4.68
N GLU A 395 13.89 -16.32 -5.05
CA GLU A 395 15.02 -16.19 -5.98
C GLU A 395 16.37 -16.52 -5.32
N TYR A 396 16.49 -16.29 -4.02
CA TYR A 396 17.60 -16.79 -3.20
C TYR A 396 17.12 -17.12 -1.80
N LEU A 397 17.89 -17.91 -1.06
CA LEU A 397 17.58 -18.22 0.34
C LEU A 397 18.65 -17.69 1.30
N PRO A 398 18.36 -16.62 2.05
CA PRO A 398 19.23 -16.18 3.14
C PRO A 398 19.43 -17.31 4.14
N MET A 399 20.64 -17.49 4.67
CA MET A 399 20.94 -18.49 5.71
C MET A 399 20.42 -19.89 5.37
N ARG A 400 20.57 -20.34 4.10
CA ARG A 400 20.05 -21.62 3.58
C ARG A 400 20.24 -22.80 4.54
N GLY A 401 21.43 -22.95 5.13
CA GLY A 401 21.71 -24.03 6.10
C GLY A 401 20.80 -24.03 7.33
N PHE A 402 20.43 -22.86 7.86
CA PHE A 402 19.48 -22.73 8.98
C PHE A 402 18.06 -23.13 8.56
N PHE A 403 17.56 -22.62 7.43
CA PHE A 403 16.20 -22.90 6.99
C PHE A 403 16.00 -24.35 6.52
N ARG A 404 17.06 -25.01 6.08
CA ARG A 404 17.07 -26.44 5.75
C ARG A 404 16.70 -27.32 6.94
N LEU A 405 16.84 -26.83 8.19
CA LEU A 405 16.40 -27.53 9.40
C LEU A 405 14.88 -27.59 9.55
N PHE A 406 14.14 -26.72 8.85
CA PHE A 406 12.68 -26.60 8.97
C PHE A 406 11.92 -27.04 7.72
N SER A 407 12.56 -27.03 6.54
CA SER A 407 11.93 -27.45 5.30
C SER A 407 12.93 -27.77 4.18
N ASP A 408 12.68 -28.87 3.45
CA ASP A 408 13.43 -29.26 2.25
C ASP A 408 13.22 -28.30 1.06
N TYR A 409 12.19 -27.45 1.11
CA TYR A 409 12.02 -26.36 0.12
C TYR A 409 13.22 -25.41 0.10
N ALA A 410 14.04 -25.40 1.15
CA ALA A 410 15.26 -24.61 1.22
C ALA A 410 16.23 -24.89 0.05
N ASP A 411 16.25 -26.12 -0.46
CA ASP A 411 17.12 -26.52 -1.57
C ASP A 411 16.57 -26.13 -2.94
N LYS A 412 15.27 -25.85 -3.03
CA LYS A 412 14.60 -25.42 -4.26
C LYS A 412 14.71 -23.91 -4.51
N ALA A 413 15.11 -23.12 -3.53
CA ALA A 413 15.35 -21.70 -3.70
C ALA A 413 16.51 -21.45 -4.68
N GLY A 414 16.34 -20.44 -5.55
CA GLY A 414 17.30 -20.12 -6.60
C GLY A 414 18.67 -19.65 -6.10
N TYR A 415 19.57 -19.44 -7.05
CA TYR A 415 20.89 -18.83 -6.84
C TYR A 415 21.00 -17.52 -7.62
N PHE A 416 19.94 -16.71 -7.56
CA PHE A 416 19.92 -15.43 -8.23
C PHE A 416 20.84 -14.44 -7.54
N VAL A 417 21.56 -13.65 -8.34
CA VAL A 417 22.44 -12.58 -7.89
C VAL A 417 21.92 -11.21 -8.38
N PRO A 418 22.11 -10.14 -7.59
CA PRO A 418 21.69 -8.80 -7.99
C PRO A 418 22.54 -8.26 -9.14
N GLY A 419 21.89 -7.52 -10.04
CA GLY A 419 22.56 -6.67 -11.03
C GLY A 419 23.13 -5.37 -10.43
N ASP A 420 24.02 -4.71 -11.19
CA ASP A 420 24.72 -3.47 -10.80
C ASP A 420 24.42 -2.27 -11.72
N GLY A 421 23.65 -2.46 -12.79
CA GLY A 421 23.26 -1.39 -13.74
C GLY A 421 22.37 -0.30 -13.14
N ASP A 422 22.08 0.74 -13.92
CA ASP A 422 21.32 1.92 -13.49
C ASP A 422 19.79 1.75 -13.54
N GLY A 423 19.28 0.58 -13.93
CA GLY A 423 17.84 0.35 -14.01
C GLY A 423 17.20 0.78 -15.32
N THR A 424 17.97 1.17 -16.34
CA THR A 424 17.44 1.58 -17.65
C THR A 424 17.80 0.61 -18.77
N VAL A 425 16.97 0.62 -19.81
CA VAL A 425 17.30 0.08 -21.14
C VAL A 425 16.82 1.06 -22.20
N ARG A 426 17.56 1.19 -23.31
CA ARG A 426 17.14 2.00 -24.45
C ARG A 426 16.49 1.14 -25.53
N ALA A 427 15.22 1.42 -25.82
CA ALA A 427 14.47 0.75 -26.89
C ALA A 427 13.64 1.76 -27.67
N ALA A 428 13.58 1.61 -29.00
CA ALA A 428 12.88 2.54 -29.90
C ALA A 428 13.28 4.01 -29.70
N GLY A 429 14.53 4.27 -29.33
CA GLY A 429 15.04 5.62 -29.05
C GLY A 429 14.59 6.25 -27.73
N VAL A 430 14.00 5.47 -26.83
CA VAL A 430 13.45 5.91 -25.54
C VAL A 430 14.15 5.20 -24.39
N ASP A 431 14.48 5.95 -23.35
CA ASP A 431 15.07 5.38 -22.12
C ASP A 431 13.94 4.91 -21.19
N ILE A 432 13.89 3.59 -20.96
CA ILE A 432 12.83 2.93 -20.21
C ILE A 432 13.40 2.46 -18.86
N GLY A 433 12.83 2.95 -17.76
CA GLY A 433 13.17 2.50 -16.41
C GLY A 433 12.47 1.18 -16.08
N VAL A 434 13.22 0.18 -15.63
CA VAL A 434 12.72 -1.17 -15.35
C VAL A 434 12.79 -1.44 -13.85
N ALA A 435 11.69 -1.91 -13.26
CA ALA A 435 11.68 -2.49 -11.91
C ALA A 435 10.93 -3.82 -11.95
N THR A 436 11.65 -4.91 -11.90
CA THR A 436 11.10 -6.25 -12.15
C THR A 436 10.37 -6.78 -10.90
N CYS A 437 9.08 -7.08 -11.04
CA CYS A 437 8.28 -7.80 -10.06
C CYS A 437 8.30 -7.22 -8.63
N TYR A 438 9.09 -7.81 -7.73
CA TYR A 438 9.22 -7.44 -6.32
C TYR A 438 9.81 -6.03 -6.13
N GLU A 439 10.59 -5.54 -7.09
CA GLU A 439 11.32 -4.28 -6.98
C GLU A 439 10.40 -3.07 -6.82
N VAL A 440 9.25 -3.03 -7.50
CA VAL A 440 8.30 -1.90 -7.49
C VAL A 440 7.84 -1.50 -6.08
N ALA A 441 7.86 -2.44 -5.13
CA ALA A 441 7.49 -2.21 -3.75
C ALA A 441 8.46 -1.27 -3.00
N PHE A 442 9.69 -1.10 -3.49
CA PHE A 442 10.76 -0.38 -2.79
C PHE A 442 10.90 1.08 -3.24
N ASP A 443 11.21 1.96 -2.29
CA ASP A 443 11.42 3.40 -2.57
C ASP A 443 12.67 3.68 -3.42
N ARG A 444 13.53 2.67 -3.58
CA ARG A 444 14.71 2.73 -4.44
C ARG A 444 14.51 2.13 -5.83
N ALA A 445 13.32 1.60 -6.15
CA ALA A 445 13.06 0.82 -7.38
C ALA A 445 13.46 1.54 -8.67
N PHE A 446 13.04 2.80 -8.82
CA PHE A 446 13.28 3.60 -10.02
C PHE A 446 14.25 4.76 -9.78
N ARG A 447 14.93 4.79 -8.63
CA ARG A 447 15.77 5.95 -8.27
C ARG A 447 16.89 6.15 -9.29
N ASP A 448 17.60 5.07 -9.58
CA ASP A 448 18.75 5.11 -10.49
C ASP A 448 18.28 5.34 -11.93
N SER A 449 17.15 4.74 -12.33
CA SER A 449 16.64 4.88 -13.70
C SER A 449 16.08 6.27 -13.97
N MET A 450 15.44 6.89 -12.98
CA MET A 450 15.04 8.29 -13.06
C MET A 450 16.25 9.23 -13.12
N ALA A 451 17.35 8.91 -12.42
CA ALA A 451 18.59 9.68 -12.50
C ALA A 451 19.30 9.51 -13.86
N ALA A 452 19.18 8.34 -14.48
CA ALA A 452 19.68 8.03 -15.81
C ALA A 452 18.80 8.57 -16.96
N GLY A 453 17.66 9.21 -16.65
CA GLY A 453 16.84 9.91 -17.64
C GLY A 453 15.61 9.14 -18.14
N ALA A 454 15.16 8.10 -17.43
CA ALA A 454 13.99 7.31 -17.83
C ALA A 454 12.76 8.19 -18.14
N GLN A 455 12.20 7.99 -19.33
CA GLN A 455 11.05 8.74 -19.87
C GLN A 455 9.74 7.96 -19.73
N LEU A 456 9.84 6.64 -19.61
CA LEU A 456 8.76 5.67 -19.38
C LEU A 456 9.21 4.66 -18.32
N LEU A 457 8.29 4.17 -17.49
CA LEU A 457 8.58 3.11 -16.53
C LEU A 457 7.89 1.80 -16.91
N THR A 458 8.50 0.67 -16.55
CA THR A 458 7.87 -0.64 -16.70
C THR A 458 8.13 -1.57 -15.52
N VAL A 459 7.14 -2.44 -15.25
CA VAL A 459 7.20 -3.50 -14.26
C VAL A 459 6.84 -4.82 -14.95
N PRO A 460 7.84 -5.52 -15.52
CA PRO A 460 7.70 -6.91 -15.93
C PRO A 460 7.55 -7.79 -14.68
N THR A 461 6.56 -8.67 -14.64
CA THR A 461 6.27 -9.46 -13.43
C THR A 461 5.69 -10.84 -13.74
N ASN A 462 6.12 -11.84 -12.98
CA ASN A 462 5.58 -13.20 -13.06
C ASN A 462 4.75 -13.51 -11.81
N ASN A 463 3.43 -13.39 -11.94
CA ASN A 463 2.51 -13.66 -10.84
C ASN A 463 2.09 -15.15 -10.74
N ALA A 464 2.55 -16.02 -11.64
CA ALA A 464 2.13 -17.43 -11.69
C ALA A 464 2.53 -18.21 -10.43
N THR A 465 3.56 -17.76 -9.72
CA THR A 465 4.04 -18.32 -8.45
C THR A 465 3.17 -17.97 -7.24
N PHE A 466 2.10 -17.19 -7.41
CA PHE A 466 1.24 -16.72 -6.32
C PHE A 466 -0.24 -17.02 -6.54
N GLY A 467 -0.57 -17.83 -7.57
CA GLY A 467 -1.91 -18.33 -7.85
C GLY A 467 -2.94 -17.23 -8.12
N ASP A 468 -4.20 -17.63 -8.17
CA ASP A 468 -5.34 -16.70 -8.22
C ASP A 468 -5.50 -16.03 -6.86
N SER A 469 -4.91 -14.84 -6.70
CA SER A 469 -4.83 -14.16 -5.41
C SER A 469 -4.80 -12.64 -5.52
N GLU A 470 -4.96 -11.97 -4.37
CA GLU A 470 -4.96 -10.52 -4.27
C GLU A 470 -3.60 -9.87 -4.52
N MET A 471 -2.52 -10.66 -4.59
CA MET A 471 -1.14 -10.16 -4.74
C MET A 471 -0.99 -9.25 -5.96
N THR A 472 -1.57 -9.63 -7.11
CA THR A 472 -1.44 -8.83 -8.34
C THR A 472 -2.07 -7.44 -8.21
N TYR A 473 -3.21 -7.32 -7.49
CA TYR A 473 -3.85 -6.02 -7.25
C TYR A 473 -3.06 -5.19 -6.24
N GLN A 474 -2.45 -5.84 -5.25
CA GLN A 474 -1.56 -5.19 -4.29
C GLN A 474 -0.31 -4.63 -4.99
N GLN A 475 0.30 -5.40 -5.91
CA GLN A 475 1.44 -4.94 -6.72
C GLN A 475 1.03 -3.84 -7.70
N LEU A 476 -0.13 -3.97 -8.37
CA LEU A 476 -0.65 -2.94 -9.28
C LEU A 476 -0.84 -1.59 -8.56
N ALA A 477 -1.31 -1.61 -7.32
CA ALA A 477 -1.42 -0.39 -6.51
C ALA A 477 -0.06 0.22 -6.17
N MET A 478 0.98 -0.59 -5.95
CA MET A 478 2.36 -0.09 -5.80
C MET A 478 2.81 0.61 -7.08
N SER A 479 2.59 -0.01 -8.25
CA SER A 479 2.90 0.59 -9.55
C SER A 479 2.19 1.93 -9.76
N ARG A 480 0.91 2.04 -9.38
CA ARG A 480 0.17 3.31 -9.44
C ARG A 480 0.79 4.40 -8.57
N VAL A 481 1.22 4.06 -7.36
CA VAL A 481 1.92 5.01 -6.49
C VAL A 481 3.27 5.43 -7.09
N ARG A 482 4.03 4.50 -7.69
CA ARG A 482 5.30 4.82 -8.37
C ARG A 482 5.12 5.73 -9.60
N ALA A 483 4.06 5.51 -10.37
CA ALA A 483 3.72 6.37 -11.51
C ALA A 483 3.52 7.84 -11.08
N VAL A 484 2.79 8.07 -9.99
CA VAL A 484 2.57 9.41 -9.42
C VAL A 484 3.83 9.98 -8.77
N GLU A 485 4.56 9.15 -8.02
CA GLU A 485 5.80 9.55 -7.37
C GLU A 485 6.81 10.08 -8.38
N HIS A 486 6.93 9.43 -9.55
CA HIS A 486 7.91 9.82 -10.57
C HIS A 486 7.34 10.70 -11.68
N GLY A 487 6.01 10.87 -11.74
CA GLY A 487 5.36 11.64 -12.81
C GLY A 487 5.63 11.02 -14.18
N ARG A 488 5.50 9.70 -14.27
CA ARG A 488 5.79 8.90 -15.46
C ARG A 488 4.65 7.92 -15.73
N ALA A 489 4.33 7.72 -17.01
CA ALA A 489 3.53 6.57 -17.40
C ALA A 489 4.26 5.28 -17.03
N LEU A 490 3.51 4.25 -16.64
CA LEU A 490 4.06 2.98 -16.20
C LEU A 490 3.29 1.81 -16.83
N VAL A 491 4.03 0.89 -17.45
CA VAL A 491 3.48 -0.32 -18.06
C VAL A 491 3.78 -1.54 -17.21
N VAL A 492 2.73 -2.19 -16.70
CA VAL A 492 2.84 -3.48 -16.01
C VAL A 492 2.59 -4.59 -17.03
N ALA A 493 3.60 -5.44 -17.27
CA ALA A 493 3.49 -6.61 -18.11
C ALA A 493 3.53 -7.85 -17.22
N ALA A 494 2.40 -8.52 -17.05
CA ALA A 494 2.23 -9.66 -16.16
C ALA A 494 2.08 -10.96 -16.95
N THR A 495 2.72 -12.05 -16.49
CA THR A 495 2.57 -13.38 -17.12
C THR A 495 1.15 -13.89 -16.99
N THR A 496 0.62 -13.93 -15.76
CA THR A 496 -0.73 -14.43 -15.44
C THR A 496 -1.53 -13.48 -14.55
N GLY A 497 -0.90 -12.43 -14.01
CA GLY A 497 -1.57 -11.43 -13.19
C GLY A 497 -2.33 -10.42 -14.04
N VAL A 498 -2.61 -9.25 -13.46
CA VAL A 498 -3.17 -8.11 -14.16
C VAL A 498 -2.04 -7.33 -14.82
N SER A 499 -1.98 -7.36 -16.15
CA SER A 499 -1.22 -6.40 -16.94
C SER A 499 -2.01 -5.09 -17.01
N ALA A 500 -1.31 -3.96 -17.00
CA ALA A 500 -1.96 -2.66 -16.95
C ALA A 500 -1.14 -1.54 -17.61
N ILE A 501 -1.85 -0.57 -18.16
CA ILE A 501 -1.31 0.71 -18.62
C ILE A 501 -1.69 1.79 -17.61
N ILE A 502 -0.70 2.39 -16.97
CA ILE A 502 -0.89 3.37 -15.90
C ILE A 502 -0.37 4.73 -16.36
N THR A 503 -1.18 5.77 -16.18
CA THR A 503 -0.82 7.16 -16.52
C THR A 503 -0.03 7.82 -15.38
N ALA A 504 0.62 8.95 -15.67
CA ALA A 504 1.47 9.65 -14.70
C ALA A 504 0.71 10.18 -13.45
N ASP A 505 -0.61 10.31 -13.50
CA ASP A 505 -1.48 10.64 -12.37
C ASP A 505 -1.95 9.39 -11.58
N GLY A 506 -1.46 8.20 -11.95
CA GLY A 506 -1.76 6.93 -11.29
C GLY A 506 -3.09 6.29 -11.70
N ALA A 507 -3.78 6.81 -12.73
CA ALA A 507 -4.98 6.17 -13.26
C ALA A 507 -4.64 4.94 -14.11
N VAL A 508 -5.48 3.91 -14.04
CA VAL A 508 -5.36 2.71 -14.88
C VAL A 508 -6.18 2.93 -16.14
N ARG A 509 -5.52 3.09 -17.30
CA ARG A 509 -6.17 3.34 -18.59
C ARG A 509 -6.68 2.06 -19.25
N GLN A 510 -5.90 0.99 -19.15
CA GLN A 510 -6.25 -0.34 -19.65
C GLN A 510 -5.74 -1.38 -18.65
N GLN A 511 -6.46 -2.49 -18.51
CA GLN A 511 -5.99 -3.65 -17.74
C GLN A 511 -6.56 -4.96 -18.28
N THR A 512 -5.84 -6.05 -18.07
CA THR A 512 -6.27 -7.40 -18.45
C THR A 512 -6.98 -8.11 -17.30
N PRO A 513 -7.83 -9.12 -17.59
CA PRO A 513 -8.18 -10.14 -16.61
C PRO A 513 -6.96 -10.98 -16.23
N GLN A 514 -6.97 -11.58 -15.03
CA GLN A 514 -5.95 -12.57 -14.66
C GLN A 514 -6.10 -13.86 -15.50
N PHE A 515 -4.98 -14.56 -15.71
CA PHE A 515 -4.88 -15.86 -16.38
C PHE A 515 -5.32 -15.93 -17.85
N VAL A 516 -5.84 -14.83 -18.42
CA VAL A 516 -6.29 -14.75 -19.81
C VAL A 516 -5.17 -14.21 -20.69
N PRO A 517 -4.76 -14.92 -21.76
CA PRO A 517 -3.82 -14.36 -22.74
C PRO A 517 -4.37 -13.07 -23.36
N ALA A 518 -3.58 -12.01 -23.37
CA ALA A 518 -4.02 -10.69 -23.81
C ALA A 518 -2.85 -9.84 -24.32
N ALA A 519 -3.18 -8.76 -25.03
CA ALA A 519 -2.24 -7.72 -25.41
C ALA A 519 -2.90 -6.38 -25.16
N LEU A 520 -2.21 -5.49 -24.44
CA LEU A 520 -2.63 -4.10 -24.27
C LEU A 520 -1.78 -3.25 -25.20
N VAL A 521 -2.40 -2.33 -25.95
CA VAL A 521 -1.68 -1.39 -26.82
C VAL A 521 -2.16 0.01 -26.49
N ALA A 522 -1.22 0.90 -26.15
CA ALA A 522 -1.54 2.26 -25.79
C ALA A 522 -0.44 3.23 -26.23
N GLU A 523 -0.87 4.39 -26.70
CA GLU A 523 0.00 5.55 -26.89
C GLU A 523 0.19 6.29 -25.55
N LEU A 524 1.43 6.53 -25.16
CA LEU A 524 1.81 7.09 -23.86
C LEU A 524 2.73 8.30 -24.02
N PRO A 525 2.53 9.37 -23.22
CA PRO A 525 3.41 10.53 -23.25
C PRO A 525 4.77 10.21 -22.61
N LEU A 526 5.82 10.68 -23.27
CA LEU A 526 7.19 10.70 -22.76
C LEU A 526 7.49 12.04 -22.08
N ARG A 527 8.19 11.98 -20.94
CA ARG A 527 8.46 13.15 -20.10
C ARG A 527 9.90 13.14 -19.60
N HIS A 528 10.55 14.31 -19.54
CA HIS A 528 11.83 14.46 -18.85
C HIS A 528 11.68 15.13 -17.47
N ASP A 529 10.67 15.97 -17.28
CA ASP A 529 10.43 16.66 -16.01
C ASP A 529 10.31 15.70 -14.83
N THR A 530 10.95 16.03 -13.71
CA THR A 530 10.86 15.24 -12.47
C THR A 530 9.99 15.92 -11.42
N THR A 531 9.26 15.10 -10.65
CA THR A 531 8.48 15.52 -9.50
C THR A 531 9.37 16.00 -8.34
N VAL A 532 8.77 16.67 -7.35
CA VAL A 532 9.51 17.04 -6.13
C VAL A 532 9.99 15.80 -5.40
N ALA A 533 9.16 14.75 -5.30
CA ALA A 533 9.53 13.48 -4.67
C ALA A 533 10.78 12.86 -5.32
N THR A 534 10.83 12.82 -6.65
CA THR A 534 11.99 12.30 -7.38
C THR A 534 13.25 13.10 -7.08
N ARG A 535 13.14 14.44 -7.01
CA ARG A 535 14.29 15.33 -6.73
C ARG A 535 14.83 15.20 -5.31
N ILE A 536 13.95 15.09 -4.31
CA ILE A 536 14.38 14.98 -2.91
C ILE A 536 14.78 13.54 -2.52
N GLY A 537 14.41 12.55 -3.33
CA GLY A 537 14.78 11.15 -3.16
C GLY A 537 14.47 10.62 -1.76
N GLN A 538 15.49 10.09 -1.08
CA GLN A 538 15.35 9.46 0.25
C GLN A 538 15.18 10.44 1.42
N ALA A 539 15.20 11.76 1.18
CA ALA A 539 15.14 12.75 2.25
C ALA A 539 13.92 12.58 3.20
N PRO A 540 12.69 12.31 2.72
CA PRO A 540 11.53 12.09 3.61
C PRO A 540 11.74 10.94 4.59
N GLU A 541 12.36 9.84 4.17
CA GLU A 541 12.68 8.69 5.02
C GLU A 541 13.67 9.10 6.11
N VAL A 542 14.80 9.69 5.70
CA VAL A 542 15.88 10.10 6.61
C VAL A 542 15.37 11.09 7.65
N VAL A 543 14.60 12.09 7.23
CA VAL A 543 14.00 13.08 8.12
C VAL A 543 13.03 12.41 9.10
N SER A 544 12.18 11.50 8.64
CA SER A 544 11.21 10.80 9.51
C SER A 544 11.90 9.96 10.58
N VAL A 545 12.96 9.24 10.21
CA VAL A 545 13.78 8.43 11.14
C VAL A 545 14.49 9.34 12.15
N MET A 546 15.13 10.41 11.69
CA MET A 546 15.87 11.35 12.56
C MET A 546 14.95 12.04 13.57
N LEU A 547 13.78 12.52 13.12
CA LEU A 547 12.79 13.15 14.00
C LEU A 547 12.21 12.16 15.01
N THR A 548 11.94 10.92 14.60
CA THR A 548 11.49 9.86 15.51
C THR A 548 12.56 9.51 16.55
N GLY A 549 13.82 9.43 16.14
CA GLY A 549 14.97 9.21 17.04
C GLY A 549 15.12 10.34 18.06
N ALA A 550 15.06 11.60 17.61
CA ALA A 550 15.11 12.76 18.50
C ALA A 550 13.95 12.76 19.51
N ALA A 551 12.72 12.48 19.05
CA ALA A 551 11.55 12.36 19.92
C ALA A 551 11.71 11.23 20.95
N LEU A 552 12.27 10.09 20.55
CA LEU A 552 12.54 8.97 21.44
C LEU A 552 13.55 9.34 22.53
N VAL A 553 14.69 9.94 22.17
CA VAL A 553 15.71 10.41 23.12
C VAL A 553 15.10 11.43 24.09
N PHE A 554 14.30 12.36 23.60
CA PHE A 554 13.61 13.34 24.44
C PHE A 554 12.59 12.68 25.39
N ALA A 555 11.80 11.72 24.92
CA ALA A 555 10.85 10.98 25.74
C ALA A 555 11.54 10.17 26.85
N LEU A 556 12.65 9.50 26.52
CA LEU A 556 13.43 8.72 27.48
C LEU A 556 14.11 9.60 28.53
N SER A 557 14.69 10.73 28.13
CA SER A 557 15.33 11.67 29.06
C SER A 557 14.32 12.29 30.05
N ARG A 558 13.10 12.63 29.61
CA ARG A 558 12.02 13.08 30.51
C ARG A 558 11.58 11.97 31.47
N ARG A 559 11.51 10.73 31.00
CA ARG A 559 11.16 9.58 31.83
C ARG A 559 12.23 9.31 32.90
N TRP A 560 13.51 9.44 32.53
CA TRP A 560 14.63 9.26 33.45
C TRP A 560 14.67 10.37 34.52
N ARG A 561 14.55 11.65 34.11
CA ARG A 561 14.46 12.78 35.05
C ARG A 561 13.33 12.59 36.07
N ARG A 562 12.10 12.28 35.61
CA ARG A 562 10.96 12.00 36.50
C ARG A 562 11.19 10.83 37.46
N ARG A 563 11.97 9.82 37.07
CA ARG A 563 12.33 8.70 37.97
C ARG A 563 13.34 9.14 39.03
N ARG A 564 14.33 9.94 38.64
CA ARG A 564 15.33 10.51 39.54
C ARG A 564 14.69 11.48 40.54
N ASP A 565 13.80 12.36 40.08
CA ASP A 565 13.08 13.30 40.95
C ASP A 565 12.21 12.57 41.97
N ARG A 566 11.56 11.45 41.57
CA ARG A 566 10.78 10.59 42.48
C ARG A 566 11.65 9.81 43.47
N ALA A 567 12.83 9.36 43.05
CA ALA A 567 13.77 8.67 43.94
C ALA A 567 14.34 9.64 44.98
N GLY A 568 14.75 10.85 44.57
CA GLY A 568 15.20 11.89 45.49
C GLY A 568 14.10 12.38 46.44
N ALA A 569 12.85 12.48 45.98
CA ALA A 569 11.73 12.84 46.85
C ALA A 569 11.39 11.75 47.89
N ALA A 570 11.63 10.47 47.59
CA ALA A 570 11.44 9.37 48.54
C ALA A 570 12.54 9.29 49.62
N GLU A 571 13.73 9.82 49.30
CA GLU A 571 14.89 9.87 50.21
C GLU A 571 14.77 11.01 51.25
N PHE A 572 13.92 12.01 50.98
CA PHE A 572 13.71 13.20 51.84
C PHE A 572 12.45 13.15 52.71
N THR A 573 11.72 12.03 52.77
CA THR A 573 10.64 11.84 53.76
C THR A 573 11.26 11.49 55.12
N PRO A 574 11.28 12.39 56.12
CA PRO A 574 11.79 12.05 57.45
C PRO A 574 10.83 11.05 58.10
N GLU A 575 11.35 9.97 58.68
CA GLU A 575 10.59 9.11 59.59
C GLU A 575 9.99 9.98 60.69
N ALA A 576 8.67 10.19 60.64
CA ALA A 576 7.94 10.81 61.72
C ALA A 576 8.08 9.91 62.96
N THR A 577 9.00 10.28 63.84
CA THR A 577 9.24 9.63 65.11
C THR A 577 7.96 9.72 65.94
N THR A 578 7.29 8.59 66.13
CA THR A 578 6.14 8.43 67.02
C THR A 578 6.59 8.58 68.47
N ALA A 579 6.65 9.83 68.95
CA ALA A 579 6.67 10.10 70.38
C ALA A 579 5.25 9.90 70.94
N GLY A 580 5.03 8.78 71.64
CA GLY A 580 3.79 8.53 72.38
C GLY A 580 3.69 9.40 73.63
N PRO A 581 2.48 9.87 74.02
CA PRO A 581 2.30 10.66 75.23
C PRO A 581 2.39 9.76 76.48
N ARG A 582 3.10 10.25 77.50
CA ARG A 582 3.10 9.69 78.86
C ARG A 582 1.82 10.03 79.60
#